data_AF-A0A1I2TKG5-F1
#
_entry.id   AF-A0A1I2TKG5-F1
#
_cell.length_a   1.000
_cell.length_b   1.000
_cell.length_c   1.000
_cell.angle_alpha   90.00
_cell.angle_beta   90.00
_cell.angle_gamma   90.00
#
_symmetry.space_group_name_H-M   'P 1'
#
loop_
_entity.id
_entity.type
_entity.pdbx_description
1 polymer ?
#
loop_
_entity_poly.entity_id
_entity_poly.type
_entity_poly.pdbx_seq_one_letter_code
_entity_poly.pdbx_strand_id
1 'polypeptide(L)'
;MNKIICYTAIFGDYDELLNPVYADRLMNEATFICFTDRNDLQSDFWTIIYVERKYLDPTRENRYYKLNAYEVLPEHDISLYIDGNIFLKSDSINEIINQIFSFGAEMAIVKHPKRDCLFVEGETCIKFGKDRYDIIVNQLSKYKLQKFPHHFGLWACSIIFRKNTSAVENLCQKWWEEVQSGSRRDQISFPYVLNKLNFKGLLTLDWKWEENDFYKRAFHKKIIFDKPILNLNTEGEIYLPKRILEPLGWAGHIPFAIWLVWNYKPNLIVELGTHTGNSFFSFCQAMQTGNPLGKVYAIDLGQGGKHSGYYSDGINDDLYAYQRINYPTIGSIIRKNFNEAINDFEDQSVDLLHIDGLHTYEAVKNDFETWLPKLKTNSIVLFHDISVFREDFGVNQFWNEVINKYPINFSFHHSNGLGVLSLHDTGKGAEIIKELNNNLNIIQLFVSTGEALSQLSPIYFENLRLKEKINNSKAINISEKIKKIIRFFK
;
A
#
# COMPACT_ATOMS: atom_id res chain seq x y z
N MET A 1 -15.71 -13.61 -39.79
CA MET A 1 -14.98 -13.64 -38.50
C MET A 1 -15.36 -12.38 -37.75
N ASN A 2 -15.49 -12.45 -36.42
CA ASN A 2 -15.79 -11.27 -35.61
C ASN A 2 -14.62 -10.29 -35.72
N LYS A 3 -14.92 -8.99 -35.80
CA LYS A 3 -13.91 -7.93 -35.72
C LYS A 3 -13.49 -7.76 -34.26
N ILE A 4 -12.31 -8.26 -33.94
CA ILE A 4 -11.76 -8.25 -32.58
C ILE A 4 -10.73 -7.13 -32.44
N ILE A 5 -10.86 -6.35 -31.37
CA ILE A 5 -9.86 -5.38 -30.97
C ILE A 5 -9.29 -5.77 -29.61
N CYS A 6 -7.99 -5.99 -29.55
CA CYS A 6 -7.23 -6.07 -28.31
C CYS A 6 -6.60 -4.71 -28.02
N TYR A 7 -6.78 -4.16 -26.82
CA TYR A 7 -6.26 -2.84 -26.53
C TYR A 7 -5.79 -2.66 -25.10
N THR A 8 -4.90 -1.69 -24.93
CA THR A 8 -4.40 -1.22 -23.65
C THR A 8 -4.35 0.31 -23.62
N ALA A 9 -4.18 0.87 -22.43
CA ALA A 9 -4.06 2.31 -22.23
C ALA A 9 -2.93 2.59 -21.23
N ILE A 10 -1.86 3.24 -21.66
CA ILE A 10 -0.67 3.51 -20.86
C ILE A 10 -0.49 5.02 -20.78
N PHE A 11 -0.69 5.58 -19.59
CA PHE A 11 -0.58 7.02 -19.35
C PHE A 11 0.50 7.33 -18.31
N GLY A 12 1.29 8.37 -18.58
CA GLY A 12 2.51 8.66 -17.84
C GLY A 12 3.52 7.51 -17.89
N ASP A 13 4.52 7.55 -17.01
CA ASP A 13 5.61 6.55 -16.97
C ASP A 13 5.28 5.30 -16.12
N TYR A 14 4.01 4.93 -16.00
CA TYR A 14 3.57 3.86 -15.09
C TYR A 14 3.90 2.44 -15.58
N ASP A 15 3.75 2.19 -16.89
CA ASP A 15 3.95 0.87 -17.51
C ASP A 15 4.79 0.97 -18.79
N GLU A 16 5.41 -0.16 -19.15
CA GLU A 16 6.01 -0.37 -20.47
C GLU A 16 5.04 -1.18 -21.34
N LEU A 17 5.01 -0.87 -22.63
CA LEU A 17 4.17 -1.59 -23.58
C LEU A 17 4.78 -2.96 -23.88
N LEU A 18 4.04 -4.03 -23.56
CA LEU A 18 4.49 -5.40 -23.75
C LEU A 18 3.90 -6.01 -25.02
N ASN A 19 4.73 -6.70 -25.79
CA ASN A 19 4.27 -7.49 -26.94
C ASN A 19 3.85 -8.91 -26.52
N PRO A 20 2.85 -9.50 -27.19
CA PRO A 20 2.48 -10.89 -26.95
C PRO A 20 3.56 -11.85 -27.48
N VAL A 21 3.56 -13.09 -26.95
CA VAL A 21 4.53 -14.13 -27.33
C VAL A 21 4.45 -14.50 -28.81
N TYR A 22 3.23 -14.54 -29.37
CA TYR A 22 2.95 -14.98 -30.74
C TYR A 22 2.43 -13.82 -31.62
N ALA A 23 3.14 -12.70 -31.63
CA ALA A 23 2.77 -11.47 -32.34
C ALA A 23 2.29 -11.70 -33.79
N ASP A 24 3.10 -12.37 -34.62
CA ASP A 24 2.79 -12.60 -36.04
C ASP A 24 1.47 -13.36 -36.26
N ARG A 25 1.16 -14.32 -35.38
CA ARG A 25 -0.10 -15.09 -35.47
C ARG A 25 -1.28 -14.24 -35.06
N LEU A 26 -1.15 -13.54 -33.93
CA LEU A 26 -2.23 -12.76 -33.35
C LEU A 26 -2.62 -11.55 -34.20
N MET A 27 -1.69 -10.96 -34.96
CA MET A 27 -1.99 -9.88 -35.92
C MET A 27 -3.06 -10.27 -36.96
N ASN A 28 -3.19 -11.57 -37.27
CA ASN A 28 -4.20 -12.06 -38.21
C ASN A 28 -5.56 -12.27 -37.53
N GLU A 29 -5.63 -12.25 -36.20
CA GLU A 29 -6.84 -12.53 -35.43
C GLU A 29 -7.50 -11.29 -34.84
N ALA A 30 -6.71 -10.26 -34.51
CA ALA A 30 -7.21 -9.05 -33.87
C ALA A 30 -6.40 -7.80 -34.27
N THR A 31 -7.05 -6.65 -34.19
CA THR A 31 -6.35 -5.35 -34.24
C THR A 31 -5.84 -5.00 -32.85
N PHE A 32 -4.60 -4.54 -32.74
CA PHE A 32 -3.95 -4.19 -31.47
C PHE A 32 -3.76 -2.68 -31.35
N ILE A 33 -4.33 -2.08 -30.30
CA ILE A 33 -4.31 -0.62 -30.08
C ILE A 33 -3.74 -0.29 -28.71
N CYS A 34 -2.84 0.70 -28.65
CA CYS A 34 -2.37 1.29 -27.40
C CYS A 34 -2.68 2.79 -27.37
N PHE A 35 -3.47 3.24 -26.40
CA PHE A 35 -3.69 4.66 -26.13
C PHE A 35 -2.62 5.19 -25.17
N THR A 36 -2.01 6.34 -25.48
CA THR A 36 -0.97 6.91 -24.62
C THR A 36 -0.82 8.42 -24.78
N ASP A 37 -0.35 9.11 -23.73
CA ASP A 37 0.10 10.51 -23.76
C ASP A 37 1.63 10.63 -23.93
N ARG A 38 2.30 9.50 -24.14
CA ARG A 38 3.75 9.41 -24.34
C ARG A 38 4.12 9.51 -25.80
N ASN A 39 4.86 10.55 -26.16
CA ASN A 39 5.36 10.74 -27.53
C ASN A 39 6.60 9.88 -27.84
N ASP A 40 7.26 9.32 -26.83
CA ASP A 40 8.42 8.45 -26.94
C ASP A 40 8.05 6.99 -27.22
N LEU A 41 6.80 6.61 -26.97
CA LEU A 41 6.35 5.22 -27.05
C LEU A 41 6.06 4.82 -28.51
N GLN A 42 6.84 3.86 -29.00
CA GLN A 42 6.74 3.31 -30.36
C GLN A 42 6.59 1.78 -30.31
N SER A 43 5.96 1.20 -31.33
CA SER A 43 5.80 -0.25 -31.45
C SER A 43 5.67 -0.67 -32.91
N ASP A 44 6.32 -1.77 -33.27
CA ASP A 44 6.16 -2.43 -34.58
C ASP A 44 4.94 -3.37 -34.61
N PHE A 45 4.31 -3.60 -33.45
CA PHE A 45 3.17 -4.51 -33.29
C PHE A 45 1.87 -3.77 -32.94
N TRP A 46 1.92 -2.90 -31.93
CA TRP A 46 0.75 -2.13 -31.50
C TRP A 46 0.55 -0.90 -32.37
N THR A 47 -0.69 -0.64 -32.79
CA THR A 47 -1.07 0.67 -33.32
C THR A 47 -1.12 1.67 -32.17
N ILE A 48 -0.16 2.61 -32.15
CA ILE A 48 -0.08 3.64 -31.11
C ILE A 48 -1.00 4.81 -31.46
N ILE A 49 -1.93 5.13 -30.56
CA ILE A 49 -2.81 6.29 -30.64
C ILE A 49 -2.40 7.28 -29.56
N TYR A 50 -1.75 8.36 -30.00
CA TYR A 50 -1.41 9.48 -29.12
C TYR A 50 -2.67 10.28 -28.76
N VAL A 51 -2.85 10.55 -27.48
CA VAL A 51 -3.98 11.34 -26.96
C VAL A 51 -3.52 12.33 -25.90
N GLU A 52 -4.05 13.54 -25.96
CA GLU A 52 -3.92 14.50 -24.86
C GLU A 52 -4.87 14.09 -23.72
N ARG A 53 -4.37 14.14 -22.48
CA ARG A 53 -5.15 13.72 -21.32
C ARG A 53 -6.30 14.68 -21.04
N LYS A 54 -7.50 14.12 -20.80
CA LYS A 54 -8.67 14.84 -20.29
C LYS A 54 -8.61 15.02 -18.77
N TYR A 55 -7.86 14.16 -18.08
CA TYR A 55 -7.73 14.10 -16.62
C TYR A 55 -6.27 14.27 -16.20
N LEU A 56 -6.05 15.11 -15.17
CA LEU A 56 -4.71 15.30 -14.60
C LEU A 56 -4.11 14.00 -14.03
N ASP A 57 -4.96 13.13 -13.52
CA ASP A 57 -4.58 11.82 -12.98
C ASP A 57 -4.46 10.77 -14.09
N PRO A 58 -3.24 10.25 -14.38
CA PRO A 58 -3.04 9.26 -15.44
C PRO A 58 -3.74 7.92 -15.16
N THR A 59 -3.95 7.55 -13.90
CA THR A 59 -4.69 6.32 -13.57
C THR A 59 -6.16 6.47 -13.95
N ARG A 60 -6.74 7.64 -13.70
CA ARG A 60 -8.12 7.96 -14.07
C ARG A 60 -8.29 8.07 -15.59
N GLU A 61 -7.30 8.64 -16.28
CA GLU A 61 -7.26 8.63 -17.75
C GLU A 61 -7.29 7.21 -18.30
N ASN A 62 -6.45 6.30 -17.77
CA ASN A 62 -6.50 4.89 -18.16
C ASN A 62 -7.91 4.31 -17.98
N ARG A 63 -8.57 4.58 -16.85
CA ARG A 63 -9.93 4.08 -16.60
C ARG A 63 -10.94 4.59 -17.62
N TYR A 64 -10.78 5.81 -18.13
CA TYR A 64 -11.64 6.33 -19.20
C TYR A 64 -11.55 5.44 -20.45
N TYR A 65 -10.34 5.19 -20.99
CA TYR A 65 -10.18 4.35 -22.18
C TYR A 65 -10.52 2.88 -21.92
N LYS A 66 -10.22 2.37 -20.72
CA LYS A 66 -10.56 1.00 -20.30
C LYS A 66 -12.07 0.74 -20.29
N LEU A 67 -12.85 1.70 -19.82
CA LEU A 67 -14.29 1.53 -19.61
C LEU A 67 -15.12 2.02 -20.80
N ASN A 68 -14.67 3.02 -21.55
CA ASN A 68 -15.43 3.60 -22.66
C ASN A 68 -15.02 3.03 -24.03
N ALA A 69 -14.84 1.71 -24.12
CA ALA A 69 -14.43 1.02 -25.35
C ALA A 69 -15.38 1.30 -26.55
N TYR A 70 -16.67 1.45 -26.28
CA TYR A 70 -17.71 1.77 -27.27
C TYR A 70 -17.54 3.16 -27.89
N GLU A 71 -16.88 4.08 -27.19
CA GLU A 71 -16.65 5.47 -27.62
C GLU A 71 -15.28 5.62 -28.28
N VAL A 72 -14.24 5.01 -27.70
CA VAL A 72 -12.85 5.29 -28.06
C VAL A 72 -12.28 4.36 -29.14
N LEU A 73 -12.88 3.19 -29.36
CA LEU A 73 -12.42 2.23 -30.37
C LEU A 73 -13.19 2.40 -31.68
N PRO A 74 -12.58 2.07 -32.84
CA PRO A 74 -13.32 1.96 -34.09
C PRO A 74 -14.35 0.84 -34.01
N GLU A 75 -15.32 0.83 -34.94
CA GLU A 75 -16.38 -0.19 -35.01
C GLU A 75 -15.81 -1.62 -34.87
N HIS A 76 -16.37 -2.43 -33.98
CA HIS A 76 -15.90 -3.78 -33.66
C HIS A 76 -17.01 -4.62 -33.05
N ASP A 77 -16.87 -5.94 -33.13
CA ASP A 77 -17.81 -6.89 -32.51
C ASP A 77 -17.41 -7.24 -31.08
N ILE A 78 -16.09 -7.35 -30.85
CA ILE A 78 -15.53 -7.80 -29.57
C ILE A 78 -14.33 -6.94 -29.20
N SER A 79 -14.27 -6.50 -27.94
CA SER A 79 -13.09 -5.86 -27.35
C SER A 79 -12.49 -6.71 -26.24
N LEU A 80 -11.16 -6.78 -26.24
CA LEU A 80 -10.32 -7.35 -25.18
C LEU A 80 -9.44 -6.24 -24.62
N TYR A 81 -9.75 -5.78 -23.41
CA TYR A 81 -8.85 -4.89 -22.67
C TYR A 81 -7.85 -5.71 -21.86
N ILE A 82 -6.57 -5.28 -21.88
CA ILE A 82 -5.52 -5.76 -20.99
C ILE A 82 -4.81 -4.58 -20.32
N ASP A 83 -4.53 -4.68 -19.01
CA ASP A 83 -3.66 -3.72 -18.32
C ASP A 83 -2.26 -3.69 -18.95
N GLY A 84 -1.56 -2.55 -18.88
CA GLY A 84 -0.27 -2.35 -19.55
C GLY A 84 0.83 -3.34 -19.13
N ASN A 85 0.73 -3.89 -17.92
CA ASN A 85 1.66 -4.92 -17.44
C ASN A 85 1.23 -6.36 -17.79
N ILE A 86 0.31 -6.56 -18.73
CA ILE A 86 -0.12 -7.89 -19.16
C ILE A 86 0.28 -8.11 -20.62
N PHE A 87 0.77 -9.30 -20.91
CA PHE A 87 0.99 -9.77 -22.28
C PHE A 87 0.35 -11.13 -22.51
N LEU A 88 -0.07 -11.38 -23.76
CA LEU A 88 -0.70 -12.64 -24.15
C LEU A 88 0.35 -13.72 -24.39
N LYS A 89 0.09 -14.90 -23.84
CA LYS A 89 0.88 -16.12 -24.00
C LYS A 89 0.28 -17.08 -25.03
N SER A 90 -1.02 -17.01 -25.28
CA SER A 90 -1.69 -17.88 -26.26
C SER A 90 -1.38 -17.42 -27.68
N ASP A 91 -1.39 -18.38 -28.61
CA ASP A 91 -1.27 -18.14 -30.05
C ASP A 91 -2.63 -17.96 -30.75
N SER A 92 -3.76 -18.10 -30.04
CA SER A 92 -5.10 -17.81 -30.56
C SER A 92 -5.99 -17.08 -29.54
N ILE A 93 -6.40 -15.87 -29.90
CA ILE A 93 -7.44 -15.09 -29.23
C ILE A 93 -8.82 -15.62 -29.60
N ASN A 94 -9.03 -16.02 -30.86
CA ASN A 94 -10.31 -16.51 -31.35
C ASN A 94 -10.77 -17.76 -30.57
N GLU A 95 -9.88 -18.70 -30.31
CA GLU A 95 -10.22 -19.91 -29.54
C GLU A 95 -10.79 -19.57 -28.16
N ILE A 96 -10.10 -18.68 -27.43
CA ILE A 96 -10.49 -18.27 -26.09
C ILE A 96 -11.78 -17.46 -26.10
N ILE A 97 -11.94 -16.53 -27.05
CA ILE A 97 -13.17 -15.75 -27.22
C ILE A 97 -14.36 -16.67 -27.49
N ASN A 98 -14.19 -17.67 -28.37
CA ASN A 98 -15.23 -18.64 -28.70
C ASN A 98 -15.61 -19.47 -27.47
N GLN A 99 -14.63 -19.93 -26.69
CA GLN A 99 -14.88 -20.64 -25.44
C GLN A 99 -15.68 -19.77 -24.45
N ILE A 100 -15.24 -18.53 -24.22
CA ILE A 100 -15.86 -17.59 -23.27
C ILE A 100 -17.31 -17.29 -23.64
N PHE A 101 -17.59 -17.02 -24.92
CA PHE A 101 -18.90 -16.55 -25.36
C PHE A 101 -19.84 -17.64 -25.87
N SER A 102 -19.40 -18.91 -25.89
CA SER A 102 -20.22 -20.06 -26.30
C SER A 102 -21.45 -20.30 -25.42
N PHE A 103 -21.46 -19.82 -24.18
CA PHE A 103 -22.53 -20.03 -23.19
C PHE A 103 -23.42 -18.80 -22.95
N GLY A 104 -23.56 -17.93 -23.94
CA GLY A 104 -24.47 -16.77 -23.86
C GLY A 104 -23.95 -15.59 -23.04
N ALA A 105 -22.70 -15.64 -22.57
CA ALA A 105 -22.05 -14.50 -21.93
C ALA A 105 -21.89 -13.32 -22.93
N GLU A 106 -21.92 -12.11 -22.39
CA GLU A 106 -21.69 -10.86 -23.12
C GLU A 106 -20.42 -10.15 -22.64
N MET A 107 -20.03 -10.39 -21.39
CA MET A 107 -18.81 -9.87 -20.80
C MET A 107 -18.13 -10.96 -19.98
N ALA A 108 -16.81 -10.99 -19.95
CA ALA A 108 -16.06 -11.88 -19.06
C ALA A 108 -14.91 -11.17 -18.36
N ILE A 109 -14.77 -11.39 -17.06
CA ILE A 109 -13.71 -10.80 -16.23
C ILE A 109 -13.16 -11.84 -15.26
N VAL A 110 -11.86 -11.78 -15.01
CA VAL A 110 -11.17 -12.61 -14.03
C VAL A 110 -11.60 -12.25 -12.61
N LYS A 111 -11.96 -13.28 -11.82
CA LYS A 111 -12.25 -13.16 -10.40
C LYS A 111 -11.06 -12.56 -9.66
N HIS A 112 -11.30 -11.73 -8.65
CA HIS A 112 -10.22 -11.23 -7.84
C HIS A 112 -9.63 -12.37 -6.98
N PRO A 113 -8.30 -12.55 -6.95
CA PRO A 113 -7.68 -13.78 -6.42
C PRO A 113 -7.68 -13.88 -4.90
N LYS A 114 -7.78 -12.74 -4.20
CA LYS A 114 -7.57 -12.67 -2.74
C LYS A 114 -8.78 -12.17 -1.96
N ARG A 115 -9.75 -11.57 -2.63
CA ARG A 115 -10.84 -10.81 -2.01
C ARG A 115 -12.09 -10.96 -2.86
N ASP A 116 -13.24 -10.89 -2.21
CA ASP A 116 -14.57 -11.05 -2.79
C ASP A 116 -15.53 -9.93 -2.33
N CYS A 117 -15.02 -8.92 -1.64
CA CYS A 117 -15.80 -7.85 -1.03
C CYS A 117 -15.22 -6.49 -1.37
N LEU A 118 -16.03 -5.59 -1.92
CA LEU A 118 -15.60 -4.23 -2.29
C LEU A 118 -15.19 -3.38 -1.09
N PHE A 119 -15.78 -3.62 0.09
CA PHE A 119 -15.43 -2.85 1.30
C PHE A 119 -14.02 -3.21 1.76
N VAL A 120 -13.67 -4.50 1.73
CA VAL A 120 -12.31 -4.98 2.02
C VAL A 120 -11.32 -4.50 0.95
N GLU A 121 -11.73 -4.43 -0.32
CA GLU A 121 -10.92 -3.82 -1.39
C GLU A 121 -10.66 -2.34 -1.12
N GLY A 122 -11.68 -1.59 -0.71
CA GLY A 122 -11.57 -0.18 -0.38
C GLY A 122 -10.65 0.08 0.80
N GLU A 123 -10.77 -0.69 1.89
CA GLU A 123 -9.83 -0.67 3.02
C GLU A 123 -8.40 -0.98 2.56
N THR A 124 -8.24 -1.98 1.67
CA THR A 124 -6.94 -2.33 1.11
C THR A 124 -6.37 -1.20 0.26
N CYS A 125 -7.22 -0.53 -0.54
CA CYS A 125 -6.82 0.62 -1.34
C CYS A 125 -6.37 1.79 -0.45
N ILE A 126 -7.06 2.05 0.67
CA ILE A 126 -6.65 3.05 1.68
C ILE A 126 -5.30 2.67 2.27
N LYS A 127 -5.16 1.43 2.77
CA LYS A 127 -3.93 0.91 3.36
C LYS A 127 -2.72 1.11 2.46
N PHE A 128 -2.88 0.86 1.16
CA PHE A 128 -1.80 0.98 0.17
C PHE A 128 -1.80 2.32 -0.59
N GLY A 129 -2.55 3.33 -0.13
CA GLY A 129 -2.61 4.67 -0.70
C GLY A 129 -2.98 4.73 -2.19
N LYS A 130 -3.79 3.77 -2.66
CA LYS A 130 -4.12 3.64 -4.09
C LYS A 130 -5.00 4.78 -4.63
N ASP A 131 -5.66 5.51 -3.75
CA ASP A 131 -6.39 6.75 -4.03
C ASP A 131 -6.54 7.59 -2.76
N ARG A 132 -7.09 8.79 -2.90
CA ARG A 132 -7.44 9.64 -1.76
C ARG A 132 -8.43 8.94 -0.84
N TYR A 133 -8.08 8.96 0.45
CA TYR A 133 -8.85 8.34 1.52
C TYR A 133 -10.30 8.82 1.58
N ASP A 134 -10.52 10.14 1.58
CA ASP A 134 -11.85 10.74 1.68
C ASP A 134 -12.75 10.34 0.51
N ILE A 135 -12.20 10.25 -0.70
CA ILE A 135 -12.91 9.80 -1.89
C ILE A 135 -13.33 8.33 -1.74
N ILE A 136 -12.43 7.45 -1.30
CA ILE A 136 -12.75 6.04 -1.09
C ILE A 136 -13.83 5.91 0.00
N VAL A 137 -13.65 6.54 1.16
CA VAL A 137 -14.59 6.44 2.28
C VAL A 137 -15.97 6.99 1.93
N ASN A 138 -16.05 8.11 1.21
CA ASN A 138 -17.33 8.67 0.76
C ASN A 138 -18.06 7.69 -0.18
N GLN A 139 -17.34 7.06 -1.10
CA GLN A 139 -17.90 6.07 -2.01
C GLN A 139 -18.35 4.79 -1.28
N LEU A 140 -17.52 4.24 -0.38
CA LEU A 140 -17.89 3.07 0.42
C LEU A 140 -19.09 3.38 1.34
N SER A 141 -19.12 4.56 1.96
CA SER A 141 -20.22 5.00 2.82
C SER A 141 -21.52 5.11 2.03
N LYS A 142 -21.48 5.68 0.82
CA LYS A 142 -22.62 5.69 -0.11
C LYS A 142 -23.14 4.27 -0.37
N TYR A 143 -22.26 3.31 -0.66
CA TYR A 143 -22.67 1.93 -0.93
C TYR A 143 -23.22 1.22 0.32
N LYS A 144 -22.62 1.47 1.49
CA LYS A 144 -23.10 0.95 2.78
C LYS A 144 -24.49 1.50 3.13
N LEU A 145 -24.72 2.80 2.96
CA LEU A 145 -26.03 3.43 3.18
C LEU A 145 -27.12 2.87 2.25
N GLN A 146 -26.74 2.46 1.04
CA GLN A 146 -27.61 1.78 0.09
C GLN A 146 -27.74 0.27 0.34
N LYS A 147 -27.21 -0.22 1.48
CA LYS A 147 -27.27 -1.63 1.91
C LYS A 147 -26.68 -2.59 0.87
N PHE A 148 -25.63 -2.18 0.17
CA PHE A 148 -24.90 -3.08 -0.71
C PHE A 148 -24.29 -4.23 0.11
N PRO A 149 -24.45 -5.50 -0.31
CA PRO A 149 -24.04 -6.64 0.49
C PRO A 149 -22.51 -6.79 0.57
N HIS A 150 -22.02 -7.24 1.72
CA HIS A 150 -20.66 -7.75 1.84
C HIS A 150 -20.52 -9.08 1.07
N HIS A 151 -19.32 -9.37 0.59
CA HIS A 151 -19.00 -10.62 -0.12
C HIS A 151 -19.86 -10.90 -1.39
N PHE A 152 -20.36 -9.85 -2.05
CA PHE A 152 -21.08 -9.97 -3.32
C PHE A 152 -20.25 -10.62 -4.45
N GLY A 153 -18.93 -10.50 -4.36
CA GLY A 153 -18.00 -10.79 -5.44
C GLY A 153 -17.09 -9.59 -5.71
N LEU A 154 -15.89 -9.88 -6.18
CA LEU A 154 -14.91 -8.88 -6.59
C LEU A 154 -14.12 -9.42 -7.78
N TRP A 155 -13.74 -8.52 -8.69
CA TRP A 155 -13.05 -8.87 -9.93
C TRP A 155 -11.73 -8.12 -10.04
N ALA A 156 -10.74 -8.77 -10.67
CA ALA A 156 -9.41 -8.21 -10.90
C ALA A 156 -9.45 -6.98 -11.81
N CYS A 157 -10.38 -6.98 -12.76
CA CYS A 157 -10.57 -5.97 -13.80
C CYS A 157 -9.33 -5.76 -14.71
N SER A 158 -8.26 -6.53 -14.57
CA SER A 158 -7.03 -6.35 -15.35
C SER A 158 -7.12 -6.90 -16.77
N ILE A 159 -8.06 -7.81 -17.02
CA ILE A 159 -8.43 -8.34 -18.34
C ILE A 159 -9.94 -8.35 -18.44
N ILE A 160 -10.46 -7.80 -19.54
CA ILE A 160 -11.91 -7.67 -19.75
C ILE A 160 -12.23 -8.04 -21.20
N PHE A 161 -13.07 -9.06 -21.38
CA PHE A 161 -13.65 -9.43 -22.67
C PHE A 161 -15.07 -8.86 -22.75
N ARG A 162 -15.43 -8.26 -23.89
CA ARG A 162 -16.76 -7.66 -24.12
C ARG A 162 -17.23 -7.92 -25.53
N LYS A 163 -18.48 -8.33 -25.68
CA LYS A 163 -19.25 -8.12 -26.91
C LYS A 163 -19.69 -6.66 -26.96
N ASN A 164 -19.73 -6.11 -28.16
CA ASN A 164 -20.25 -4.77 -28.40
C ASN A 164 -21.79 -4.81 -28.45
N THR A 165 -22.43 -4.83 -27.28
CA THR A 165 -23.88 -4.82 -27.12
C THR A 165 -24.30 -3.61 -26.29
N SER A 166 -25.53 -3.13 -26.49
CA SER A 166 -26.08 -2.01 -25.71
C SER A 166 -26.14 -2.30 -24.20
N ALA A 167 -26.27 -3.57 -23.81
CA ALA A 167 -26.28 -3.98 -22.40
C ALA A 167 -24.89 -3.81 -21.76
N VAL A 168 -23.83 -4.22 -22.46
CA VAL A 168 -22.44 -4.05 -22.03
C VAL A 168 -22.04 -2.57 -22.05
N GLU A 169 -22.45 -1.83 -23.07
CA GLU A 169 -22.26 -0.38 -23.16
C GLU A 169 -22.85 0.35 -21.94
N ASN A 170 -24.13 0.11 -21.63
CA ASN A 170 -24.78 0.71 -20.47
C ASN A 170 -24.10 0.32 -19.15
N LEU A 171 -23.67 -0.94 -18.99
CA LEU A 171 -22.91 -1.37 -17.82
C LEU A 171 -21.60 -0.59 -17.68
N CYS A 172 -20.83 -0.48 -18.76
CA CYS A 172 -19.55 0.23 -18.79
C CYS A 172 -19.71 1.73 -18.58
N GLN A 173 -20.76 2.35 -19.13
CA GLN A 173 -21.08 3.76 -18.89
C GLN A 173 -21.38 4.02 -17.42
N LYS A 174 -22.24 3.20 -16.79
CA LYS A 174 -22.55 3.32 -15.35
C LYS A 174 -21.35 3.02 -14.47
N TRP A 175 -20.47 2.11 -14.90
CA TRP A 175 -19.21 1.87 -14.21
C TRP A 175 -18.28 3.08 -14.27
N TRP A 176 -18.15 3.70 -15.45
CA TRP A 176 -17.37 4.92 -15.60
C TRP A 176 -17.94 6.09 -14.79
N GLU A 177 -19.26 6.29 -14.74
CA GLU A 177 -19.90 7.33 -13.91
C GLU A 177 -19.50 7.20 -12.42
N GLU A 178 -19.47 5.98 -11.88
CA GLU A 178 -19.05 5.72 -10.50
C GLU A 178 -17.54 5.91 -10.29
N VAL A 179 -16.71 5.57 -11.29
CA VAL A 179 -15.27 5.87 -11.23
C VAL A 179 -15.05 7.38 -11.27
N GLN A 180 -15.70 8.08 -12.20
CA GLN A 180 -15.58 9.53 -12.40
C GLN A 180 -15.99 10.32 -11.15
N SER A 181 -17.10 9.95 -10.50
CA SER A 181 -17.60 10.62 -9.30
C SER A 181 -17.00 10.12 -7.98
N GLY A 182 -16.25 9.01 -8.01
CA GLY A 182 -15.66 8.39 -6.84
C GLY A 182 -14.18 8.04 -7.03
N SER A 183 -13.76 6.95 -6.40
CA SER A 183 -12.39 6.48 -6.47
C SER A 183 -12.04 6.01 -7.88
N ARG A 184 -10.80 6.26 -8.29
CA ARG A 184 -10.19 5.73 -9.53
C ARG A 184 -10.00 4.21 -9.50
N ARG A 185 -10.27 3.57 -8.36
CA ARG A 185 -10.19 2.12 -8.17
C ARG A 185 -11.47 1.47 -8.68
N ASP A 186 -11.47 1.18 -9.96
CA ASP A 186 -12.54 0.50 -10.72
C ASP A 186 -13.08 -0.78 -10.07
N GLN A 187 -12.25 -1.51 -9.32
CA GLN A 187 -12.66 -2.70 -8.56
C GLN A 187 -13.66 -2.37 -7.42
N ILE A 188 -13.65 -1.16 -6.87
CA ILE A 188 -14.58 -0.73 -5.82
C ILE A 188 -15.99 -0.52 -6.39
N SER A 189 -16.09 0.09 -7.57
CA SER A 189 -17.38 0.43 -8.18
C SER A 189 -18.00 -0.69 -9.01
N PHE A 190 -17.20 -1.61 -9.57
CA PHE A 190 -17.72 -2.65 -10.46
C PHE A 190 -18.80 -3.56 -9.83
N PRO A 191 -18.59 -4.15 -8.63
CA PRO A 191 -19.60 -5.00 -8.01
C PRO A 191 -20.90 -4.25 -7.72
N TYR A 192 -20.77 -2.97 -7.33
CA TYR A 192 -21.90 -2.09 -7.07
C TYR A 192 -22.75 -1.88 -8.33
N VAL A 193 -22.13 -1.58 -9.48
CA VAL A 193 -22.86 -1.36 -10.74
C VAL A 193 -23.48 -2.64 -11.27
N LEU A 194 -22.80 -3.78 -11.17
CA LEU A 194 -23.36 -5.09 -11.53
C LEU A 194 -24.66 -5.39 -10.77
N ASN A 195 -24.66 -5.18 -9.45
CA ASN A 195 -25.83 -5.38 -8.61
C ASN A 195 -26.95 -4.40 -8.97
N LYS A 196 -26.61 -3.11 -9.13
CA LYS A 196 -27.58 -2.05 -9.41
C LYS A 196 -28.31 -2.26 -10.74
N LEU A 197 -27.62 -2.78 -11.75
CA LEU A 197 -28.20 -3.08 -13.06
C LEU A 197 -28.75 -4.51 -13.17
N ASN A 198 -28.54 -5.36 -12.15
CA ASN A 198 -28.86 -6.78 -12.18
C ASN A 198 -28.33 -7.48 -13.46
N PHE A 199 -27.10 -7.14 -13.86
CA PHE A 199 -26.52 -7.57 -15.13
C PHE A 199 -26.28 -9.09 -15.15
N LYS A 200 -26.89 -9.79 -16.12
CA LYS A 200 -26.85 -11.27 -16.22
C LYS A 200 -25.82 -11.80 -17.24
N GLY A 201 -25.29 -10.93 -18.11
CA GLY A 201 -24.36 -11.33 -19.17
C GLY A 201 -22.90 -11.51 -18.72
N LEU A 202 -22.60 -11.47 -17.41
CA LEU A 202 -21.23 -11.58 -16.90
C LEU A 202 -20.83 -13.04 -16.66
N LEU A 203 -19.78 -13.48 -17.34
CA LEU A 203 -19.03 -14.69 -16.99
C LEU A 203 -17.86 -14.33 -16.07
N THR A 204 -17.78 -14.97 -14.91
CA THR A 204 -16.62 -14.84 -14.02
C THR A 204 -15.60 -15.94 -14.34
N LEU A 205 -14.39 -15.53 -14.72
CA LEU A 205 -13.30 -16.45 -15.03
C LEU A 205 -12.49 -16.74 -13.77
N ASP A 206 -12.43 -18.00 -13.34
CA ASP A 206 -11.63 -18.42 -12.18
C ASP A 206 -10.18 -18.75 -12.59
N TRP A 207 -9.56 -17.79 -13.25
CA TRP A 207 -8.19 -17.91 -13.77
C TRP A 207 -7.17 -17.48 -12.73
N LYS A 208 -6.21 -18.36 -12.43
CA LYS A 208 -5.09 -18.04 -11.54
C LYS A 208 -4.13 -17.05 -12.23
N TRP A 209 -3.63 -16.09 -11.46
CA TRP A 209 -2.70 -15.08 -11.98
C TRP A 209 -1.28 -15.62 -12.23
N GLU A 210 -0.85 -16.60 -11.44
CA GLU A 210 0.51 -17.18 -11.50
C GLU A 210 0.63 -18.26 -12.58
N GLU A 211 -0.47 -18.93 -12.88
CA GLU A 211 -0.56 -20.08 -13.78
C GLU A 211 -1.73 -19.86 -14.75
N ASN A 212 -1.42 -19.27 -15.91
CA ASN A 212 -2.39 -19.06 -16.97
C ASN A 212 -1.74 -19.26 -18.36
N ASP A 213 -2.43 -19.97 -19.24
CA ASP A 213 -1.96 -20.26 -20.60
C ASP A 213 -2.30 -19.15 -21.60
N PHE A 214 -3.31 -18.34 -21.28
CA PHE A 214 -3.73 -17.23 -22.12
C PHE A 214 -2.87 -15.97 -21.96
N TYR A 215 -2.50 -15.61 -20.73
CA TYR A 215 -1.75 -14.38 -20.45
C TYR A 215 -0.75 -14.55 -19.32
N LYS A 216 0.17 -13.59 -19.21
CA LYS A 216 1.04 -13.42 -18.06
C LYS A 216 1.06 -11.97 -17.64
N ARG A 217 1.07 -11.76 -16.33
CA ARG A 217 1.26 -10.45 -15.72
C ARG A 217 2.75 -10.25 -15.44
N ALA A 218 3.31 -9.20 -16.02
CA ALA A 218 4.60 -8.64 -15.63
C ALA A 218 4.42 -7.73 -14.41
N PHE A 219 5.52 -7.49 -13.70
CA PHE A 219 5.53 -6.40 -12.74
C PHE A 219 5.40 -5.07 -13.50
N HIS A 220 4.60 -4.13 -12.97
CA HIS A 220 4.59 -2.76 -13.50
C HIS A 220 6.01 -2.22 -13.53
N LYS A 221 6.28 -1.27 -14.43
CA LYS A 221 7.60 -0.62 -14.52
C LYS A 221 7.98 -0.18 -13.11
N LYS A 222 8.99 -0.83 -12.54
CA LYS A 222 9.64 -0.24 -11.38
C LYS A 222 10.22 1.05 -11.93
N ILE A 223 9.79 2.19 -11.40
CA ILE A 223 10.71 3.30 -11.29
C ILE A 223 11.81 2.76 -10.37
N ILE A 224 12.76 2.05 -10.97
CA ILE A 224 14.11 1.98 -10.46
C ILE A 224 14.54 3.42 -10.66
N PHE A 225 14.33 4.23 -9.63
CA PHE A 225 15.05 5.48 -9.62
C PHE A 225 16.52 5.07 -9.71
N ASP A 226 17.21 5.51 -10.76
CA ASP A 226 18.66 5.29 -10.91
C ASP A 226 19.45 5.91 -9.75
N LYS A 227 18.76 6.57 -8.80
CA LYS A 227 19.13 6.75 -7.39
C LYS A 227 17.86 6.78 -6.55
N PRO A 228 17.68 6.02 -5.45
CA PRO A 228 16.53 6.23 -4.58
C PRO A 228 16.73 7.55 -3.81
N ILE A 229 16.52 8.71 -4.44
CA ILE A 229 16.53 9.99 -3.72
C ILE A 229 15.20 10.10 -2.98
N LEU A 230 15.21 9.49 -1.82
CA LEU A 230 14.27 9.69 -0.74
C LEU A 230 14.81 10.91 0.03
N ASN A 231 14.49 12.13 -0.44
CA ASN A 231 15.05 13.36 0.12
C ASN A 231 14.28 13.78 1.39
N LEU A 232 14.48 13.06 2.49
CA LEU A 232 14.17 13.60 3.81
C LEU A 232 15.32 14.52 4.19
N ASN A 233 15.28 15.73 3.64
CA ASN A 233 16.41 16.64 3.65
C ASN A 233 16.74 17.08 5.09
N THR A 234 17.83 16.55 5.65
CA THR A 234 18.89 17.36 6.28
C THR A 234 20.22 16.70 5.92
N GLU A 235 20.92 17.24 4.92
CA GLU A 235 22.34 16.97 4.62
C GLU A 235 22.71 15.64 3.93
N GLY A 236 21.99 15.26 2.86
CA GLY A 236 22.62 14.51 1.76
C GLY A 236 22.78 12.99 1.88
N GLU A 237 22.22 12.34 2.90
CA GLU A 237 22.16 10.87 2.99
C GLU A 237 20.72 10.33 3.03
N ILE A 238 20.45 9.30 2.21
CA ILE A 238 19.18 8.58 2.18
C ILE A 238 19.15 7.59 3.35
N TYR A 239 18.36 7.86 4.39
CA TYR A 239 18.22 6.95 5.54
C TYR A 239 17.13 5.89 5.28
N LEU A 240 17.50 4.83 4.57
CA LEU A 240 16.66 3.64 4.46
C LEU A 240 16.53 2.94 5.82
N PRO A 241 15.37 2.35 6.15
CA PRO A 241 15.24 1.54 7.35
C PRO A 241 16.24 0.37 7.29
N LYS A 242 16.91 0.07 8.40
CA LYS A 242 17.82 -1.08 8.51
C LYS A 242 17.08 -2.41 8.62
N ARG A 243 15.79 -2.36 8.95
CA ARG A 243 14.95 -3.54 9.16
C ARG A 243 13.48 -3.22 8.91
N ILE A 244 12.83 -4.08 8.14
CA ILE A 244 11.38 -4.13 7.98
C ILE A 244 10.97 -5.60 7.97
N LEU A 245 9.93 -5.95 8.73
CA LEU A 245 9.32 -7.28 8.74
C LEU A 245 7.80 -7.19 8.68
N GLU A 246 7.14 -8.26 8.25
CA GLU A 246 5.69 -8.39 8.41
C GLU A 246 5.29 -8.34 9.90
N PRO A 247 4.11 -7.82 10.25
CA PRO A 247 3.12 -7.17 9.39
C PRO A 247 3.55 -5.78 8.94
N LEU A 248 3.30 -5.46 7.67
CA LEU A 248 3.69 -4.18 7.08
C LEU A 248 2.72 -3.01 7.30
N GLY A 249 1.73 -3.15 8.19
CA GLY A 249 0.74 -2.10 8.48
C GLY A 249 1.41 -0.74 8.70
N TRP A 250 2.36 -0.71 9.63
CA TRP A 250 3.06 0.50 10.04
C TRP A 250 4.20 0.94 9.10
N ALA A 251 4.74 0.06 8.23
CA ALA A 251 6.00 0.30 7.52
C ALA A 251 6.00 1.57 6.64
N GLY A 252 4.84 2.00 6.15
CA GLY A 252 4.70 3.23 5.38
C GLY A 252 4.87 4.53 6.20
N HIS A 253 4.91 4.45 7.52
CA HIS A 253 5.15 5.61 8.39
C HIS A 253 6.62 5.81 8.76
N ILE A 254 7.52 4.88 8.40
CA ILE A 254 8.96 4.98 8.67
C ILE A 254 9.57 6.33 8.22
N PRO A 255 9.30 6.84 6.99
CA PRO A 255 9.86 8.12 6.56
C PRO A 255 9.45 9.28 7.46
N PHE A 256 8.18 9.30 7.86
CA PHE A 256 7.66 10.32 8.77
C PHE A 256 8.27 10.18 10.16
N ALA A 257 8.40 8.97 10.70
CA ALA A 257 8.99 8.75 12.02
C ALA A 257 10.46 9.22 12.09
N ILE A 258 11.25 8.96 11.04
CA ILE A 258 12.63 9.44 10.94
C ILE A 258 12.66 10.96 10.92
N TRP A 259 11.89 11.58 10.03
CA TRP A 259 11.80 13.04 9.94
C TRP A 259 11.35 13.67 11.26
N LEU A 260 10.34 13.08 11.90
CA LEU A 260 9.80 13.56 13.16
C LEU A 260 10.87 13.57 14.24
N VAL A 261 11.63 12.47 14.41
CA VAL A 261 12.70 12.40 15.42
C VAL A 261 13.82 13.40 15.13
N TRP A 262 14.19 13.62 13.87
CA TRP A 262 15.24 14.58 13.51
C TRP A 262 14.85 16.04 13.78
N ASN A 263 13.61 16.41 13.51
CA ASN A 263 13.12 17.78 13.71
C ASN A 263 12.73 18.01 15.17
N TYR A 264 12.05 17.04 15.78
CA TYR A 264 11.59 17.14 17.16
C TYR A 264 12.70 16.91 18.19
N LYS A 265 13.70 16.08 17.87
CA LYS A 265 14.82 15.71 18.77
C LYS A 265 14.34 15.31 20.18
N PRO A 266 13.45 14.31 20.32
CA PRO A 266 12.97 13.85 21.61
C PRO A 266 14.12 13.29 22.45
N ASN A 267 14.06 13.45 23.78
CA ASN A 267 14.95 12.75 24.71
C ASN A 267 14.40 11.39 25.09
N LEU A 268 13.07 11.26 25.20
CA LEU A 268 12.40 10.03 25.58
C LEU A 268 11.20 9.75 24.67
N ILE A 269 11.27 8.63 23.95
CA ILE A 269 10.16 8.05 23.20
C ILE A 269 9.66 6.81 23.94
N VAL A 270 8.35 6.70 24.09
CA VAL A 270 7.69 5.49 24.58
C VAL A 270 6.70 4.97 23.53
N GLU A 271 6.74 3.67 23.26
CA GLU A 271 5.82 2.95 22.39
C GLU A 271 5.04 1.92 23.20
N LEU A 272 3.72 1.88 22.99
CA LEU A 272 2.80 0.90 23.54
C LEU A 272 2.36 -0.04 22.42
N GLY A 273 2.85 -1.28 22.43
CA GLY A 273 2.64 -2.26 21.37
C GLY A 273 3.70 -2.16 20.27
N THR A 274 4.49 -3.23 20.11
CA THR A 274 5.71 -3.20 19.27
C THR A 274 5.73 -4.28 18.20
N HIS A 275 5.09 -5.43 18.43
CA HIS A 275 5.06 -6.55 17.48
C HIS A 275 6.47 -6.95 16.99
N THR A 276 6.76 -6.84 15.68
CA THR A 276 8.04 -7.19 15.05
C THR A 276 9.03 -6.03 15.03
N GLY A 277 8.62 -4.86 15.54
CA GLY A 277 9.47 -3.72 15.83
C GLY A 277 9.66 -2.72 14.68
N ASN A 278 8.80 -2.70 13.66
CA ASN A 278 8.93 -1.74 12.54
C ASN A 278 8.95 -0.29 13.05
N SER A 279 8.02 0.06 13.93
CA SER A 279 7.92 1.37 14.59
C SER A 279 9.09 1.60 15.54
N PHE A 280 9.24 0.74 16.54
CA PHE A 280 10.33 0.82 17.52
C PHE A 280 11.72 0.98 16.90
N PHE A 281 12.08 0.16 15.91
CA PHE A 281 13.41 0.24 15.30
C PHE A 281 13.57 1.44 14.38
N SER A 282 12.49 1.96 13.78
CA SER A 282 12.58 3.22 13.04
C SER A 282 12.89 4.39 13.98
N PHE A 283 12.26 4.44 15.16
CA PHE A 283 12.57 5.44 16.18
C PHE A 283 14.00 5.27 16.70
N CYS A 284 14.43 4.05 17.00
CA CYS A 284 15.81 3.79 17.45
C CYS A 284 16.85 4.21 16.40
N GLN A 285 16.61 3.88 15.13
CA GLN A 285 17.47 4.25 14.02
C GLN A 285 17.54 5.77 13.84
N ALA A 286 16.41 6.45 13.89
CA ALA A 286 16.36 7.90 13.79
C ALA A 286 17.04 8.58 14.98
N MET A 287 16.88 8.02 16.18
CA MET A 287 17.51 8.52 17.41
C MET A 287 19.04 8.45 17.35
N GLN A 288 19.62 7.41 16.72
CA GLN A 288 21.07 7.27 16.54
C GLN A 288 21.72 8.50 15.88
N THR A 289 20.99 9.21 15.03
CA THR A 289 21.52 10.36 14.29
C THR A 289 20.86 11.68 14.69
N GLY A 290 19.61 11.65 15.16
CA GLY A 290 18.87 12.83 15.60
C GLY A 290 19.19 13.29 17.02
N ASN A 291 19.37 12.34 17.95
CA ASN A 291 19.70 12.59 19.35
C ASN A 291 20.30 11.32 20.01
N PRO A 292 21.60 11.05 19.86
CA PRO A 292 22.22 9.79 20.31
C PRO A 292 22.16 9.52 21.82
N LEU A 293 21.86 10.54 22.62
CA LEU A 293 21.67 10.43 24.08
C LEU A 293 20.23 10.08 24.46
N GLY A 294 19.28 10.21 23.53
CA GLY A 294 17.88 9.89 23.74
C GLY A 294 17.62 8.40 23.90
N LYS A 295 16.45 8.09 24.46
CA LYS A 295 16.00 6.72 24.74
C LYS A 295 14.69 6.43 24.04
N VAL A 296 14.54 5.18 23.60
CA VAL A 296 13.31 4.65 23.02
C VAL A 296 12.93 3.40 23.82
N TYR A 297 11.74 3.41 24.42
CA TYR A 297 11.19 2.27 25.14
C TYR A 297 10.01 1.67 24.39
N ALA A 298 10.08 0.38 24.12
CA ALA A 298 8.98 -0.43 23.61
C ALA A 298 8.36 -1.21 24.77
N ILE A 299 7.07 -1.06 25.01
CA ILE A 299 6.34 -1.79 26.05
C ILE A 299 5.39 -2.76 25.35
N ASP A 300 5.57 -4.05 25.57
CA ASP A 300 4.75 -5.11 24.97
C ASP A 300 4.81 -6.38 25.83
N LEU A 301 3.70 -7.10 25.98
CA LEU A 301 3.70 -8.39 26.68
C LEU A 301 4.45 -9.49 25.91
N GLY A 302 4.66 -9.29 24.61
CA GLY A 302 5.30 -10.25 23.72
C GLY A 302 4.45 -11.50 23.49
N GLN A 303 3.13 -11.41 23.59
CA GLN A 303 2.22 -12.55 23.40
C GLN A 303 1.31 -12.37 22.18
N GLY A 304 1.23 -11.15 21.64
CA GLY A 304 0.24 -10.76 20.66
C GLY A 304 -1.17 -10.64 21.24
N GLY A 305 -2.15 -10.42 20.38
CA GLY A 305 -3.52 -10.17 20.80
C GLY A 305 -4.53 -10.39 19.70
N LYS A 306 -5.81 -10.15 20.02
CA LYS A 306 -6.95 -10.39 19.12
C LYS A 306 -6.76 -9.76 17.73
N HIS A 307 -6.22 -8.54 17.66
CA HIS A 307 -6.10 -7.78 16.41
C HIS A 307 -4.73 -7.90 15.73
N SER A 308 -3.67 -8.23 16.48
CA SER A 308 -2.31 -8.42 15.95
C SER A 308 -1.96 -9.89 15.64
N GLY A 309 -2.79 -10.84 16.08
CA GLY A 309 -2.48 -12.27 16.09
C GLY A 309 -1.60 -12.64 17.30
N TYR A 310 -1.67 -13.89 17.75
CA TYR A 310 -0.80 -14.40 18.81
C TYR A 310 0.62 -14.65 18.28
N TYR A 311 1.62 -14.18 19.01
CA TYR A 311 3.01 -14.29 18.58
C TYR A 311 3.52 -15.72 18.77
N SER A 312 4.33 -16.20 17.83
CA SER A 312 5.17 -17.38 18.09
C SER A 312 6.39 -16.96 18.91
N ASP A 313 6.96 -17.88 19.69
CA ASP A 313 8.14 -17.61 20.53
C ASP A 313 9.31 -16.99 19.73
N GLY A 314 9.45 -17.38 18.45
CA GLY A 314 10.50 -16.89 17.57
C GLY A 314 10.44 -15.39 17.21
N ILE A 315 9.27 -14.74 17.31
CA ILE A 315 9.14 -13.30 17.06
C ILE A 315 9.86 -12.50 18.15
N ASN A 316 9.64 -12.87 19.41
CA ASN A 316 10.26 -12.21 20.55
C ASN A 316 11.78 -12.36 20.51
N ASP A 317 12.28 -13.58 20.31
CA ASP A 317 13.73 -13.85 20.31
C ASP A 317 14.47 -13.01 19.27
N ASP A 318 13.93 -12.89 18.05
CA ASP A 318 14.51 -12.08 16.98
C ASP A 318 14.43 -10.58 17.28
N LEU A 319 13.33 -10.10 17.87
CA LEU A 319 13.15 -8.71 18.29
C LEU A 319 14.20 -8.31 19.35
N TYR A 320 14.31 -9.09 20.43
CA TYR A 320 15.27 -8.82 21.51
C TYR A 320 16.72 -8.94 21.01
N ALA A 321 17.03 -9.96 20.22
CA ALA A 321 18.38 -10.13 19.66
C ALA A 321 18.76 -8.93 18.78
N TYR A 322 17.87 -8.49 17.89
CA TYR A 322 18.15 -7.37 17.00
C TYR A 322 18.32 -6.07 17.78
N GLN A 323 17.48 -5.79 18.79
CA GLN A 323 17.63 -4.63 19.66
C GLN A 323 18.99 -4.61 20.37
N ARG A 324 19.38 -5.72 21.03
CA ARG A 324 20.63 -5.79 21.79
C ARG A 324 21.88 -5.62 20.92
N ILE A 325 21.84 -6.12 19.69
CA ILE A 325 22.97 -6.02 18.76
C ILE A 325 23.07 -4.61 18.16
N ASN A 326 21.95 -4.01 17.74
CA ASN A 326 21.97 -2.80 16.92
C ASN A 326 21.73 -1.51 17.69
N TYR A 327 21.01 -1.58 18.82
CA TYR A 327 20.59 -0.41 19.60
C TYR A 327 20.76 -0.60 21.13
N PRO A 328 21.90 -1.14 21.62
CA PRO A 328 22.07 -1.50 23.04
C PRO A 328 21.97 -0.32 24.00
N THR A 329 22.29 0.89 23.54
CA THR A 329 22.31 2.11 24.36
C THR A 329 21.09 2.99 24.15
N ILE A 330 20.29 2.77 23.11
CA ILE A 330 19.19 3.66 22.70
C ILE A 330 17.84 2.99 22.97
N GLY A 331 17.66 1.76 22.49
CA GLY A 331 16.40 1.04 22.57
C GLY A 331 16.35 0.16 23.82
N SER A 332 15.20 0.09 24.48
CA SER A 332 14.90 -0.89 25.53
C SER A 332 13.51 -1.48 25.30
N ILE A 333 13.36 -2.79 25.46
CA ILE A 333 12.07 -3.46 25.38
C ILE A 333 11.67 -3.92 26.79
N ILE A 334 10.52 -3.47 27.27
CA ILE A 334 9.97 -3.75 28.59
C ILE A 334 8.78 -4.68 28.45
N ARG A 335 8.89 -5.88 29.05
CA ARG A 335 7.82 -6.88 29.04
C ARG A 335 6.86 -6.67 30.21
N LYS A 336 5.93 -5.72 30.08
CA LYS A 336 4.93 -5.36 31.09
C LYS A 336 3.59 -5.01 30.47
N ASN A 337 2.52 -5.06 31.27
CA ASN A 337 1.27 -4.41 30.92
C ASN A 337 1.45 -2.88 30.93
N PHE A 338 0.76 -2.16 30.04
CA PHE A 338 0.93 -0.70 29.92
C PHE A 338 0.55 0.05 31.19
N ASN A 339 -0.50 -0.39 31.89
CA ASN A 339 -0.97 0.20 33.15
C ASN A 339 -0.03 -0.10 34.33
N GLU A 340 0.84 -1.11 34.22
CA GLU A 340 1.87 -1.39 35.22
C GLU A 340 3.14 -0.60 34.92
N ALA A 341 3.50 -0.52 33.63
CA ALA A 341 4.72 0.12 33.16
C ALA A 341 4.76 1.63 33.43
N ILE A 342 3.62 2.30 33.58
CA ILE A 342 3.57 3.74 33.95
C ILE A 342 4.39 4.07 35.20
N ASN A 343 4.54 3.13 36.13
CA ASN A 343 5.28 3.34 37.37
C ASN A 343 6.79 3.39 37.16
N ASP A 344 7.29 2.98 35.98
CA ASP A 344 8.70 3.02 35.62
C ASP A 344 9.10 4.38 35.01
N PHE A 345 8.13 5.28 34.75
CA PHE A 345 8.35 6.57 34.10
C PHE A 345 7.94 7.72 35.01
N GLU A 346 8.79 8.75 35.07
CA GLU A 346 8.49 9.98 35.80
C GLU A 346 7.36 10.76 35.11
N ASP A 347 6.59 11.50 35.90
CA ASP A 347 5.58 12.41 35.35
C ASP A 347 6.26 13.49 34.49
N GLN A 348 5.59 13.90 33.41
CA GLN A 348 6.10 14.91 32.47
C GLN A 348 7.52 14.63 31.94
N SER A 349 7.86 13.36 31.69
CA SER A 349 9.17 12.95 31.18
C SER A 349 9.16 12.55 29.70
N VAL A 350 8.02 12.08 29.18
CA VAL A 350 7.89 11.52 27.83
C VAL A 350 7.71 12.63 26.80
N ASP A 351 8.60 12.68 25.81
CA ASP A 351 8.56 13.66 24.72
C ASP A 351 7.65 13.19 23.57
N LEU A 352 7.67 11.89 23.26
CA LEU A 352 6.86 11.29 22.20
C LEU A 352 6.26 9.98 22.69
N LEU A 353 4.94 9.84 22.57
CA LEU A 353 4.22 8.60 22.89
C LEU A 353 3.62 8.03 21.61
N HIS A 354 3.88 6.77 21.31
CA HIS A 354 3.27 6.02 20.22
C HIS A 354 2.32 4.95 20.78
N ILE A 355 1.06 4.98 20.35
CA ILE A 355 0.01 4.06 20.79
C ILE A 355 -0.38 3.16 19.62
N ASP A 356 -0.05 1.87 19.72
CA ASP A 356 -0.35 0.80 18.76
C ASP A 356 -0.62 -0.54 19.48
N GLY A 357 -1.42 -0.45 20.56
CA GLY A 357 -1.77 -1.56 21.44
C GLY A 357 -2.94 -2.41 20.95
N LEU A 358 -3.91 -2.68 21.84
CA LEU A 358 -5.14 -3.36 21.44
C LEU A 358 -6.12 -2.36 20.80
N HIS A 359 -6.60 -2.67 19.61
CA HIS A 359 -7.37 -1.72 18.81
C HIS A 359 -8.87 -1.57 19.13
N THR A 360 -9.33 -2.00 20.32
CA THR A 360 -10.71 -1.68 20.75
C THR A 360 -10.81 -0.24 21.23
N TYR A 361 -12.01 0.35 21.22
CA TYR A 361 -12.24 1.73 21.65
C TYR A 361 -11.81 1.92 23.11
N GLU A 362 -12.18 0.98 23.99
CA GLU A 362 -11.89 1.04 25.42
C GLU A 362 -10.38 0.94 25.70
N ALA A 363 -9.66 0.10 24.93
CA ALA A 363 -8.24 -0.11 25.13
C ALA A 363 -7.42 1.11 24.71
N VAL A 364 -7.63 1.63 23.48
CA VAL A 364 -6.91 2.83 23.02
C VAL A 364 -7.21 4.05 23.88
N LYS A 365 -8.45 4.18 24.37
CA LYS A 365 -8.85 5.23 25.30
C LYS A 365 -8.12 5.09 26.63
N ASN A 366 -8.12 3.89 27.22
CA ASN A 366 -7.40 3.61 28.45
C ASN A 366 -5.91 3.93 28.31
N ASP A 367 -5.28 3.48 27.22
CA ASP A 367 -3.85 3.67 26.97
C ASP A 367 -3.50 5.15 26.89
N PHE A 368 -4.30 5.94 26.18
CA PHE A 368 -4.10 7.38 26.11
C PHE A 368 -4.31 8.06 27.48
N GLU A 369 -5.46 7.84 28.12
CA GLU A 369 -5.84 8.53 29.35
C GLU A 369 -4.89 8.21 30.51
N THR A 370 -4.43 6.96 30.61
CA THR A 370 -3.53 6.51 31.68
C THR A 370 -2.11 7.08 31.51
N TRP A 371 -1.67 7.30 30.27
CA TRP A 371 -0.33 7.84 29.98
C TRP A 371 -0.27 9.37 29.96
N LEU A 372 -1.40 10.08 29.96
CA LEU A 372 -1.45 11.55 29.98
C LEU A 372 -0.52 12.20 31.02
N PRO A 373 -0.46 11.76 32.29
CA PRO A 373 0.41 12.40 33.30
C PRO A 373 1.91 12.30 33.00
N LYS A 374 2.33 11.33 32.18
CA LYS A 374 3.73 11.09 31.82
C LYS A 374 4.22 11.98 30.70
N LEU A 375 3.30 12.60 29.97
CA LEU A 375 3.60 13.44 28.81
C LEU A 375 4.06 14.83 29.22
N LYS A 376 5.11 15.32 28.57
CA LYS A 376 5.51 16.74 28.66
C LYS A 376 4.48 17.66 28.02
N THR A 377 4.51 18.94 28.41
CA THR A 377 3.71 19.99 27.79
C THR A 377 3.94 20.09 26.27
N ASN A 378 5.17 19.88 25.79
CA ASN A 378 5.49 19.99 24.37
C ASN A 378 5.41 18.65 23.62
N SER A 379 4.82 17.62 24.24
CA SER A 379 4.82 16.25 23.71
C SER A 379 4.04 16.12 22.40
N ILE A 380 4.39 15.06 21.66
CA ILE A 380 3.64 14.57 20.51
C ILE A 380 3.11 13.18 20.84
N VAL A 381 1.83 12.94 20.57
CA VAL A 381 1.22 11.61 20.70
C VAL A 381 0.86 11.11 19.30
N LEU A 382 1.21 9.85 19.03
CA LEU A 382 0.94 9.16 17.79
C LEU A 382 -0.09 8.05 18.03
N PHE A 383 -1.14 8.00 17.20
CA PHE A 383 -2.17 6.95 17.22
C PHE A 383 -2.10 6.18 15.90
N HIS A 384 -1.79 4.89 15.93
CA HIS A 384 -1.81 4.07 14.73
C HIS A 384 -3.21 3.49 14.44
N ASP A 385 -3.44 2.96 13.24
CA ASP A 385 -4.69 2.35 12.78
C ASP A 385 -5.94 3.28 12.79
N ILE A 386 -5.75 4.60 12.74
CA ILE A 386 -6.86 5.58 12.73
C ILE A 386 -7.73 5.51 11.48
N SER A 387 -7.30 4.79 10.43
CA SER A 387 -8.03 4.61 9.17
C SER A 387 -8.53 3.17 8.96
N VAL A 388 -8.78 2.44 10.05
CA VAL A 388 -9.42 1.11 10.03
C VAL A 388 -10.89 1.21 10.47
N PHE A 389 -11.82 0.68 9.66
CA PHE A 389 -13.29 0.86 9.80
C PHE A 389 -14.07 -0.44 9.99
N ARG A 390 -13.57 -1.35 10.83
CA ARG A 390 -14.21 -2.64 11.13
C ARG A 390 -14.98 -2.57 12.44
N GLU A 391 -16.01 -3.41 12.58
CA GLU A 391 -16.90 -3.38 13.75
C GLU A 391 -16.19 -3.67 15.08
N ASP A 392 -15.08 -4.41 15.06
CA ASP A 392 -14.27 -4.70 16.25
C ASP A 392 -13.07 -3.76 16.47
N PHE A 393 -12.93 -2.72 15.64
CA PHE A 393 -11.89 -1.70 15.73
C PHE A 393 -12.48 -0.36 16.21
N GLY A 394 -11.96 0.18 17.31
CA GLY A 394 -12.44 1.41 17.92
C GLY A 394 -11.47 2.60 17.84
N VAL A 395 -10.30 2.43 17.20
CA VAL A 395 -9.27 3.48 17.15
C VAL A 395 -9.73 4.70 16.36
N ASN A 396 -10.36 4.52 15.21
CA ASN A 396 -10.93 5.63 14.44
C ASN A 396 -12.00 6.40 15.25
N GLN A 397 -12.88 5.67 15.96
CA GLN A 397 -13.91 6.29 16.80
C GLN A 397 -13.27 7.17 17.88
N PHE A 398 -12.30 6.64 18.61
CA PHE A 398 -11.63 7.39 19.66
C PHE A 398 -10.83 8.58 19.10
N TRP A 399 -10.14 8.39 17.97
CA TRP A 399 -9.43 9.47 17.29
C TRP A 399 -10.35 10.66 16.94
N ASN A 400 -11.57 10.39 16.46
CA ASN A 400 -12.55 11.44 16.16
C ASN A 400 -12.96 12.23 17.42
N GLU A 401 -13.00 11.61 18.59
CA GLU A 401 -13.24 12.32 19.87
C GLU A 401 -12.02 13.16 20.27
N VAL A 402 -10.82 12.59 20.13
CA VAL A 402 -9.55 13.25 20.46
C VAL A 402 -9.34 14.52 19.64
N ILE A 403 -9.54 14.49 18.32
CA ILE A 403 -9.33 15.67 17.46
C ILE A 403 -10.33 16.80 17.73
N ASN A 404 -11.52 16.50 18.27
CA ASN A 404 -12.47 17.52 18.70
C ASN A 404 -12.04 18.21 20.00
N LYS A 405 -11.28 17.50 20.85
CA LYS A 405 -10.78 18.02 22.13
C LYS A 405 -9.44 18.76 21.98
N TYR A 406 -8.60 18.33 21.05
CA TYR A 406 -7.24 18.85 20.85
C TYR A 406 -7.06 19.34 19.41
N PRO A 407 -7.06 20.67 19.17
CA PRO A 407 -7.16 21.23 17.82
C PRO A 407 -5.86 21.13 17.01
N ILE A 408 -4.70 21.00 17.67
CA ILE A 408 -3.42 20.81 16.97
C ILE A 408 -3.18 19.32 16.73
N ASN A 409 -3.62 18.86 15.56
CA ASN A 409 -3.47 17.48 15.11
C ASN A 409 -3.23 17.39 13.59
N PHE A 410 -2.86 16.19 13.15
CA PHE A 410 -2.72 15.82 11.74
C PHE A 410 -3.06 14.34 11.57
N SER A 411 -3.59 13.95 10.40
CA SER A 411 -3.92 12.56 10.09
C SER A 411 -3.28 12.12 8.78
N PHE A 412 -2.43 11.09 8.85
CA PHE A 412 -2.09 10.27 7.69
C PHE A 412 -3.15 9.17 7.51
N HIS A 413 -3.43 8.82 6.26
CA HIS A 413 -4.45 7.80 5.94
C HIS A 413 -3.91 6.58 5.18
N HIS A 414 -2.65 6.62 4.73
CA HIS A 414 -1.97 5.42 4.21
C HIS A 414 -1.49 4.54 5.37
N SER A 415 -1.12 3.29 5.09
CA SER A 415 -0.53 2.39 6.10
C SER A 415 -1.42 2.17 7.33
N ASN A 416 -2.74 1.97 7.09
CA ASN A 416 -3.81 1.92 8.11
C ASN A 416 -4.05 3.24 8.88
N GLY A 417 -3.27 4.28 8.61
CA GLY A 417 -3.42 5.62 9.12
C GLY A 417 -2.64 5.88 10.40
N LEU A 418 -2.20 7.13 10.56
CA LEU A 418 -1.47 7.61 11.73
C LEU A 418 -1.98 8.99 12.14
N GLY A 419 -2.57 9.09 13.33
CA GLY A 419 -2.90 10.35 13.98
C GLY A 419 -1.67 10.93 14.67
N VAL A 420 -1.44 12.22 14.50
CA VAL A 420 -0.36 12.99 15.13
C VAL A 420 -1.00 14.09 15.95
N LEU A 421 -0.75 14.14 17.24
CA LEU A 421 -1.45 15.01 18.19
C LEU A 421 -0.46 15.82 19.02
N SER A 422 -0.78 17.09 19.28
CA SER A 422 -0.23 17.82 20.42
C SER A 422 -1.33 18.13 21.43
N LEU A 423 -1.03 18.00 22.72
CA LEU A 423 -1.98 18.27 23.80
C LEU A 423 -2.19 19.78 24.04
N HIS A 424 -1.31 20.61 23.52
CA HIS A 424 -1.30 22.05 23.73
C HIS A 424 -1.13 22.79 22.41
N ASP A 425 -1.63 24.03 22.35
CA ASP A 425 -1.60 24.82 21.12
C ASP A 425 -0.24 25.52 20.88
N THR A 426 0.69 25.38 21.82
CA THR A 426 1.99 26.05 21.85
C THR A 426 3.10 25.04 22.16
N GLY A 427 4.34 25.44 21.88
CA GLY A 427 5.51 24.59 22.11
C GLY A 427 5.92 23.77 20.88
N LYS A 428 7.10 23.15 20.99
CA LYS A 428 7.78 22.53 19.85
C LYS A 428 6.95 21.45 19.14
N GLY A 429 6.22 20.62 19.89
CA GLY A 429 5.35 19.59 19.31
C GLY A 429 4.24 20.19 18.44
N ALA A 430 3.57 21.22 18.95
CA ALA A 430 2.52 21.94 18.23
C ALA A 430 3.06 22.65 16.98
N GLU A 431 4.26 23.25 17.06
CA GLU A 431 4.92 23.92 15.93
C GLU A 431 5.23 22.94 14.79
N ILE A 432 5.76 21.75 15.10
CA ILE A 432 6.04 20.71 14.10
C ILE A 432 4.77 20.26 13.39
N ILE A 433 3.67 20.07 14.13
CA ILE A 433 2.38 19.66 13.55
C ILE A 433 1.79 20.77 12.67
N LYS A 434 1.94 22.04 13.07
CA LYS A 434 1.53 23.19 12.23
C LYS A 434 2.36 23.30 10.96
N GLU A 435 3.67 23.05 11.03
CA GLU A 435 4.53 22.98 9.84
C GLU A 435 4.09 21.86 8.90
N LEU A 436 3.84 20.67 9.46
CA LEU A 436 3.34 19.52 8.70
C LEU A 436 2.04 19.85 7.96
N ASN A 437 1.06 20.43 8.66
CA ASN A 437 -0.22 20.86 8.09
C ASN A 437 -0.08 21.84 6.91
N ASN A 438 0.98 22.66 6.91
CA ASN A 438 1.19 23.69 5.88
C ASN A 438 2.06 23.22 4.71
N ASN A 439 2.61 22.01 4.74
CA ASN A 439 3.59 21.54 3.76
C ASN A 439 3.10 20.30 2.99
N LEU A 440 2.24 20.50 1.99
CA LEU A 440 1.70 19.41 1.17
C LEU A 440 2.77 18.57 0.48
N ASN A 441 3.90 19.17 0.09
CA ASN A 441 4.99 18.46 -0.56
C ASN A 441 5.65 17.45 0.39
N ILE A 442 5.85 17.82 1.66
CA ILE A 442 6.44 16.92 2.65
C ILE A 442 5.50 15.76 2.97
N ILE A 443 4.19 16.05 3.09
CA ILE A 443 3.16 15.03 3.29
C ILE A 443 3.17 14.04 2.12
N GLN A 444 3.13 14.56 0.88
CA GLN A 444 3.12 13.73 -0.32
C GLN A 444 4.39 12.86 -0.40
N LEU A 445 5.54 13.40 -0.02
CA LEU A 445 6.80 12.66 0.04
C LEU A 445 6.75 11.52 1.06
N PHE A 446 6.21 11.74 2.27
CA PHE A 446 6.06 10.68 3.27
C PHE A 446 5.14 9.57 2.79
N VAL A 447 4.00 9.94 2.19
CA VAL A 447 3.03 8.98 1.65
C VAL A 447 3.64 8.16 0.52
N SER A 448 4.19 8.82 -0.51
CA SER A 448 4.74 8.12 -1.69
C SER A 448 5.93 7.25 -1.35
N THR A 449 6.79 7.72 -0.45
CA THR A 449 7.93 6.94 0.02
C THR A 449 7.45 5.76 0.86
N GLY A 450 6.54 6.01 1.79
CA GLY A 450 5.99 4.98 2.66
C GLY A 450 5.37 3.84 1.87
N GLU A 451 4.61 4.17 0.83
CA GLU A 451 4.06 3.20 -0.11
C GLU A 451 5.15 2.40 -0.84
N ALA A 452 6.20 3.07 -1.33
CA ALA A 452 7.31 2.41 -1.99
C ALA A 452 8.03 1.45 -1.03
N LEU A 453 8.27 1.86 0.21
CA LEU A 453 8.84 1.01 1.25
C LEU A 453 7.92 -0.20 1.50
N SER A 454 6.64 0.00 1.80
CA SER A 454 5.71 -1.10 2.06
C SER A 454 5.60 -2.10 0.90
N GLN A 455 5.78 -1.66 -0.35
CA GLN A 455 5.73 -2.55 -1.52
C GLN A 455 7.06 -3.30 -1.77
N LEU A 456 8.21 -2.65 -1.55
CA LEU A 456 9.53 -3.20 -1.86
C LEU A 456 10.15 -4.01 -0.71
N SER A 457 9.72 -3.73 0.51
CA SER A 457 10.38 -4.22 1.74
C SER A 457 10.40 -5.75 1.92
N PRO A 458 9.32 -6.51 1.62
CA PRO A 458 9.33 -7.96 1.79
C PRO A 458 10.53 -8.60 1.10
N ILE A 459 10.76 -8.24 -0.16
CA ILE A 459 11.80 -8.86 -0.98
C ILE A 459 13.18 -8.25 -0.68
N TYR A 460 13.24 -6.93 -0.50
CA TYR A 460 14.53 -6.24 -0.36
C TYR A 460 15.23 -6.57 0.96
N PHE A 461 14.53 -6.45 2.09
CA PHE A 461 15.12 -6.66 3.41
C PHE A 461 15.28 -8.14 3.76
N GLU A 462 14.41 -9.01 3.23
CA GLU A 462 14.62 -10.46 3.33
C GLU A 462 15.88 -10.89 2.57
N ASN A 463 16.10 -10.38 1.35
CA ASN A 463 17.32 -10.66 0.59
C ASN A 463 18.58 -10.11 1.27
N LEU A 464 18.53 -8.91 1.85
CA LEU A 464 19.65 -8.37 2.63
C LEU A 464 19.95 -9.25 3.84
N ARG A 465 18.93 -9.65 4.60
CA ARG A 465 19.08 -10.55 5.75
C ARG A 465 19.66 -11.90 5.36
N LEU A 466 19.22 -12.46 4.23
CA LEU A 466 19.77 -13.70 3.69
C LEU A 466 21.23 -13.53 3.27
N LYS A 467 21.59 -12.43 2.60
CA LYS A 467 22.98 -12.10 2.25
C LYS A 467 23.87 -11.95 3.48
N GLU A 468 23.43 -11.25 4.52
CA GLU A 468 24.16 -11.14 5.78
C GLU A 468 24.35 -12.50 6.46
N LYS A 469 23.31 -13.35 6.51
CA LYS A 469 23.42 -14.72 7.04
C LYS A 469 24.40 -15.57 6.24
N ILE A 470 24.38 -15.46 4.92
CA ILE A 470 25.32 -16.16 4.01
C ILE A 470 26.75 -15.69 4.29
N ASN A 471 26.99 -14.37 4.32
CA ASN A 471 28.31 -13.78 4.58
C ASN A 471 28.83 -14.11 5.99
N ASN A 472 27.94 -14.15 6.98
CA ASN A 472 28.28 -14.53 8.36
C ASN A 472 28.34 -16.05 8.57
N SER A 473 28.06 -16.87 7.55
CA SER A 473 28.15 -18.32 7.67
C SER A 473 29.61 -18.76 7.90
N LYS A 474 29.80 -19.71 8.81
CA LYS A 474 31.13 -20.27 9.11
C LYS A 474 31.75 -20.91 7.86
N ALA A 475 30.95 -21.50 6.97
CA ALA A 475 31.44 -22.15 5.75
C ALA A 475 32.10 -21.16 4.78
N ILE A 476 31.52 -19.98 4.57
CA ILE A 476 32.09 -18.94 3.70
C ILE A 476 33.31 -18.29 4.35
N ASN A 477 33.28 -18.02 5.66
CA ASN A 477 34.45 -17.52 6.39
C ASN A 477 35.63 -18.51 6.41
N ILE A 478 35.36 -19.82 6.46
CA ILE A 478 36.36 -20.88 6.32
C ILE A 478 36.91 -20.92 4.88
N SER A 479 36.05 -20.82 3.87
CA SER A 479 36.45 -20.74 2.46
C SER A 479 37.37 -19.55 2.16
N GLU A 480 37.04 -18.37 2.70
CA GLU A 480 37.87 -17.17 2.55
C GLU A 480 39.20 -17.27 3.31
N LYS A 481 39.20 -17.82 4.53
CA LYS A 481 40.44 -18.13 5.26
C LYS A 481 41.32 -19.11 4.49
N ILE A 482 40.74 -20.17 3.92
CA ILE A 482 41.46 -21.14 3.09
C ILE A 482 42.01 -20.47 1.82
N LYS A 483 41.24 -19.61 1.14
CA LYS A 483 41.73 -18.83 -0.01
C LYS A 483 42.87 -17.87 0.35
N LYS A 484 42.84 -17.25 1.53
CA LYS A 484 43.94 -16.43 2.06
C LYS A 484 45.19 -17.26 2.37
N ILE A 485 45.02 -18.44 2.96
CA ILE A 485 46.12 -19.39 3.22
C ILE A 485 46.74 -19.85 1.88
N ILE A 486 45.92 -20.23 0.89
CA ILE A 486 46.41 -20.66 -0.44
C ILE A 486 47.12 -19.52 -1.18
N ARG A 487 46.70 -18.26 -1.01
CA ARG A 487 47.42 -17.07 -1.52
C ARG A 487 48.74 -16.78 -0.81
N PHE A 488 48.95 -17.30 0.39
CA PHE A 488 50.20 -17.15 1.14
C PHE A 488 51.24 -18.22 0.74
N PHE A 489 50.79 -19.31 0.12
CA PHE A 489 51.62 -20.40 -0.40
C PHE A 489 51.84 -20.36 -1.93
N LYS A 490 51.40 -19.28 -2.58
CA LYS A 490 51.81 -18.87 -3.93
C LYS A 490 52.67 -17.62 -3.79
#